data_AF-A0A953B4V6-F1
#
_entry.id   AF-A0A953B4V6-F1
#
_cell.length_a   1.000
_cell.length_b   1.000
_cell.length_c   1.000
_cell.angle_alpha   90.00
_cell.angle_beta   90.00
_cell.angle_gamma   90.00
#
_symmetry.space_group_name_H-M   'P 1'
#
loop_
_entity.id
_entity.type
_entity.pdbx_description
1 polymer ?
#
loop_
_entity_poly.entity_id
_entity_poly.type
_entity_poly.pdbx_seq_one_letter_code
_entity_poly.pdbx_strand_id
1 'polypeptide(L)'
;PRVLIANSNLVGQWNNYAEFNRLERMGLTMYGQMTAGSWIYIGSQGIVQGTFETFAAAGRKHFGGALDGKFVVSGGLGGMGGAQPLAATMNGAVFLGVEVDPARIEKRLKSGYCDKMAWSLDEALRLIEQARKERKALSVGLVGNCADLLPEIVKRGIVPDVLTDQTSAHDALNGYVPHGMSLEEALALRRKNPDEYIKRAMQSMAVHVEAMLALQKKGAVTFDYGNNIRAQAKKAGVKNAFDIPGFVPEYIRPLFCEGRGPFRWVALSGEPADIARTDKLALELFPEDQTLARWMKLAGERIQFQGLPARICWLGYGERAEFGVAMNELVRRGELKAPIVIGRDHLDSGSVASPNRETEGMLDGSDAIADWPLLNALVNTAAGASWVSIHNGGGVGIGFSQHAGMVVVADGTDNSKRRLERVLTSDPGTGILRHADAGYSRAIDFAAAHGLQIPMQPSRRD
;
A
#
# COMPACT_ATOMS: atom_id res chain seq x y z
N PRO A 1 -1.12 7.92 -25.03
CA PRO A 1 -0.52 6.62 -24.64
C PRO A 1 0.11 5.86 -25.82
N ARG A 2 1.22 5.18 -25.57
CA ARG A 2 1.85 4.18 -26.44
C ARG A 2 1.35 2.77 -26.17
N VAL A 3 1.00 2.47 -24.91
CA VAL A 3 0.42 1.18 -24.50
C VAL A 3 -0.86 1.45 -23.71
N LEU A 4 -1.88 0.63 -23.94
CA LEU A 4 -3.15 0.59 -23.18
C LEU A 4 -3.30 -0.82 -22.62
N ILE A 5 -3.61 -0.94 -21.33
CA ILE A 5 -3.61 -2.23 -20.61
C ILE A 5 -4.96 -2.44 -19.93
N ALA A 6 -5.56 -3.62 -20.09
CA ALA A 6 -6.77 -4.02 -19.39
C ALA A 6 -6.58 -5.44 -18.82
N ASN A 7 -6.34 -5.55 -17.50
CA ASN A 7 -6.01 -6.84 -16.87
C ASN A 7 -7.08 -7.29 -15.89
N SER A 8 -7.39 -8.59 -15.90
CA SER A 8 -8.25 -9.27 -14.91
C SER A 8 -9.70 -8.77 -14.85
N ASN A 9 -10.15 -7.95 -15.79
CA ASN A 9 -11.53 -7.44 -15.84
C ASN A 9 -12.49 -8.57 -16.21
N LEU A 10 -13.51 -8.77 -15.38
CA LEU A 10 -14.56 -9.77 -15.58
C LEU A 10 -15.93 -9.09 -15.46
N VAL A 11 -16.89 -9.56 -16.24
CA VAL A 11 -18.25 -8.99 -16.24
C VAL A 11 -18.94 -9.29 -14.91
N GLY A 12 -19.43 -8.26 -14.21
CA GLY A 12 -20.37 -8.34 -13.08
C GLY A 12 -20.43 -9.67 -12.32
N GLN A 13 -21.44 -10.50 -12.59
CA GLN A 13 -21.69 -11.78 -11.90
C GLN A 13 -20.54 -12.79 -12.03
N TRP A 14 -19.76 -12.73 -13.11
CA TRP A 14 -18.58 -13.55 -13.36
C TRP A 14 -17.32 -13.00 -12.67
N ASN A 15 -17.38 -11.83 -12.04
CA ASN A 15 -16.26 -11.22 -11.33
C ASN A 15 -16.04 -11.87 -9.95
N ASN A 16 -15.60 -13.13 -9.98
CA ASN A 16 -15.31 -13.93 -8.80
C ASN A 16 -14.13 -14.88 -9.05
N TYR A 17 -13.52 -15.38 -7.98
CA TYR A 17 -12.35 -16.26 -8.07
C TYR A 17 -12.64 -17.60 -8.76
N ALA A 18 -13.86 -18.15 -8.65
CA ALA A 18 -14.17 -19.43 -9.28
C ALA A 18 -14.06 -19.33 -10.82
N GLU A 19 -14.63 -18.27 -11.39
CA GLU A 19 -14.54 -18.01 -12.82
C GLU A 19 -13.14 -17.56 -13.25
N PHE A 20 -12.49 -16.69 -12.47
CA PHE A 20 -11.10 -16.28 -12.73
C PHE A 20 -10.17 -17.49 -12.82
N ASN A 21 -10.22 -18.40 -11.84
CA ASN A 21 -9.38 -19.61 -11.81
C ASN A 21 -9.72 -20.59 -12.95
N ARG A 22 -11.00 -20.66 -13.37
CA ARG A 22 -11.40 -21.46 -14.54
C ARG A 22 -10.73 -20.93 -15.81
N LEU A 23 -10.81 -19.62 -16.04
CA LEU A 23 -10.18 -18.95 -17.19
C LEU A 23 -8.65 -19.02 -17.14
N GLU A 24 -8.05 -18.91 -15.96
CA GLU A 24 -6.59 -19.00 -15.77
C GLU A 24 -6.08 -20.40 -16.13
N ARG A 25 -6.76 -21.46 -15.68
CA ARG A 25 -6.44 -22.85 -16.07
C ARG A 25 -6.57 -23.11 -17.56
N MET A 26 -7.38 -22.32 -18.27
CA MET A 26 -7.53 -22.38 -19.72
C MET A 26 -6.47 -21.51 -20.45
N GLY A 27 -5.62 -20.77 -19.73
CA GLY A 27 -4.64 -19.86 -20.29
C GLY A 27 -5.23 -18.58 -20.87
N LEU A 28 -6.43 -18.16 -20.44
CA LEU A 28 -7.20 -17.06 -21.02
C LEU A 28 -7.19 -15.77 -20.21
N THR A 29 -6.64 -15.77 -19.00
CA THR A 29 -6.55 -14.57 -18.15
C THR A 29 -5.28 -14.57 -17.34
N MET A 30 -4.95 -13.40 -16.76
CA MET A 30 -3.80 -13.18 -15.89
C MET A 30 -4.22 -12.24 -14.77
N TYR A 31 -3.66 -12.42 -13.57
CA TYR A 31 -3.86 -11.50 -12.46
C TYR A 31 -2.86 -10.33 -12.55
N GLY A 32 -3.36 -9.14 -12.87
CA GLY A 32 -2.52 -7.95 -13.04
C GLY A 32 -2.08 -7.30 -11.74
N GLN A 33 -2.69 -7.67 -10.60
CA GLN A 33 -2.60 -6.92 -9.34
C GLN A 33 -2.79 -5.42 -9.63
N MET A 34 -2.01 -4.53 -9.02
CA MET A 34 -1.97 -3.11 -9.32
C MET A 34 -0.80 -2.86 -10.27
N THR A 35 0.43 -2.89 -9.77
CA THR A 35 1.62 -2.46 -10.53
C THR A 35 2.33 -3.58 -11.29
N ALA A 36 1.93 -4.83 -11.10
CA ALA A 36 2.58 -5.99 -11.72
C ALA A 36 2.28 -6.03 -13.23
N GLY A 37 1.00 -6.09 -13.59
CA GLY A 37 0.54 -6.10 -14.99
C GLY A 37 0.63 -4.76 -15.71
N SER A 38 0.98 -3.67 -15.00
CA SER A 38 1.11 -2.31 -15.54
C SER A 38 2.54 -1.76 -15.50
N TRP A 39 3.52 -2.61 -15.18
CA TRP A 39 4.96 -2.38 -15.33
C TRP A 39 5.49 -1.13 -14.61
N ILE A 40 5.05 -0.92 -13.37
CA ILE A 40 5.53 0.20 -12.52
C ILE A 40 5.85 -0.23 -11.07
N TYR A 41 6.17 -1.52 -10.91
CA TYR A 41 6.62 -2.08 -9.64
C TYR A 41 8.11 -1.78 -9.41
N ILE A 42 8.45 -1.24 -8.22
CA ILE A 42 9.81 -0.79 -7.87
C ILE A 42 10.36 -1.52 -6.64
N GLY A 43 9.99 -2.79 -6.49
CA GLY A 43 10.31 -3.57 -5.29
C GLY A 43 9.50 -3.15 -4.07
N SER A 44 9.98 -3.53 -2.88
CA SER A 44 9.32 -3.26 -1.61
C SER A 44 9.25 -1.76 -1.28
N GLN A 45 10.09 -0.95 -1.92
CA GLN A 45 10.05 0.50 -1.78
C GLN A 45 8.71 1.09 -2.24
N GLY A 46 8.00 0.46 -3.18
CA GLY A 46 6.74 1.00 -3.72
C GLY A 46 5.65 1.24 -2.67
N ILE A 47 5.68 0.50 -1.54
CA ILE A 47 4.69 0.62 -0.46
C ILE A 47 5.27 1.17 0.84
N VAL A 48 6.61 1.15 1.02
CA VAL A 48 7.22 1.46 2.32
C VAL A 48 6.90 2.87 2.81
N GLN A 49 6.78 3.87 1.90
CA GLN A 49 6.36 5.20 2.31
C GLN A 49 4.88 5.23 2.73
N GLY A 50 3.98 4.55 2.03
CA GLY A 50 2.57 4.48 2.45
C GLY A 50 2.42 3.86 3.85
N THR A 51 3.24 2.85 4.15
CA THR A 51 3.31 2.24 5.48
C THR A 51 3.96 3.15 6.51
N PHE A 52 5.00 3.89 6.12
CA PHE A 52 5.62 4.91 6.96
C PHE A 52 4.62 6.01 7.32
N GLU A 53 3.85 6.51 6.35
CA GLU A 53 2.81 7.53 6.55
C GLU A 53 1.67 7.01 7.42
N THR A 54 1.25 5.76 7.23
CA THR A 54 0.23 5.12 8.07
C THR A 54 0.68 5.07 9.53
N PHE A 55 1.90 4.58 9.79
CA PHE A 55 2.44 4.53 11.15
C PHE A 55 2.71 5.92 11.74
N ALA A 56 3.17 6.88 10.93
CA ALA A 56 3.36 8.26 11.37
C ALA A 56 2.02 8.92 11.74
N ALA A 57 0.97 8.67 10.95
CA ALA A 57 -0.39 9.15 11.23
C ALA A 57 -0.99 8.50 12.48
N ALA A 58 -0.81 7.18 12.65
CA ALA A 58 -1.21 6.48 13.87
C ALA A 58 -0.46 7.02 15.10
N GLY A 59 0.84 7.27 14.97
CA GLY A 59 1.67 7.96 15.96
C GLY A 59 1.07 9.30 16.41
N ARG A 60 0.79 10.18 15.45
CA ARG A 60 0.21 11.51 15.73
C ARG A 60 -1.16 11.41 16.38
N LYS A 61 -2.03 10.52 15.86
CA LYS A 61 -3.43 10.38 16.33
C LYS A 61 -3.51 9.81 17.75
N HIS A 62 -2.69 8.82 18.07
CA HIS A 62 -2.87 8.02 19.30
C HIS A 62 -1.76 8.20 20.35
N PHE A 63 -0.59 8.70 19.95
CA PHE A 63 0.60 8.74 20.81
C PHE A 63 1.30 10.11 20.87
N GLY A 64 0.74 11.14 20.23
CA GLY A 64 1.22 12.51 20.28
C GLY A 64 2.51 12.77 19.47
N GLY A 65 2.89 11.89 18.55
CA GLY A 65 4.13 12.07 17.78
C GLY A 65 4.56 10.83 16.98
N ALA A 66 5.86 10.57 16.94
CA ALA A 66 6.39 9.33 16.36
C ALA A 66 6.10 8.12 17.28
N LEU A 67 6.45 6.92 16.81
CA LEU A 67 6.21 5.65 17.53
C LEU A 67 7.42 5.24 18.40
N ASP A 68 8.21 6.18 18.89
CA ASP A 68 9.42 5.91 19.69
C ASP A 68 9.11 4.99 20.89
N GLY A 69 9.73 3.81 20.90
CA GLY A 69 9.57 2.81 21.97
C GLY A 69 8.21 2.09 22.02
N LYS A 70 7.31 2.37 21.07
CA LYS A 70 6.02 1.68 20.89
C LYS A 70 6.22 0.31 20.28
N PHE A 71 5.42 -0.65 20.74
CA PHE A 71 5.43 -2.02 20.27
C PHE A 71 4.38 -2.24 19.18
N VAL A 72 4.84 -2.50 17.96
CA VAL A 72 4.01 -2.77 16.78
C VAL A 72 4.04 -4.27 16.48
N VAL A 73 2.87 -4.89 16.32
CA VAL A 73 2.73 -6.29 15.89
C VAL A 73 2.01 -6.35 14.55
N SER A 74 2.52 -7.17 13.63
CA SER A 74 1.84 -7.46 12.36
C SER A 74 2.14 -8.86 11.83
N GLY A 75 1.35 -9.31 10.86
CA GLY A 75 1.57 -10.51 10.07
C GLY A 75 2.02 -10.23 8.63
N GLY A 76 2.74 -11.20 8.05
CA GLY A 76 3.13 -11.23 6.64
C GLY A 76 4.38 -10.42 6.30
N LEU A 77 5.44 -11.11 5.87
CA LEU A 77 6.70 -10.50 5.40
C LEU A 77 6.92 -10.84 3.92
N GLY A 78 5.86 -10.72 3.13
CA GLY A 78 5.82 -10.86 1.67
C GLY A 78 6.46 -9.69 0.92
N GLY A 79 6.21 -9.57 -0.39
CA GLY A 79 6.78 -8.48 -1.22
C GLY A 79 6.45 -7.09 -0.69
N MET A 80 5.18 -6.88 -0.36
CA MET A 80 4.66 -5.65 0.25
C MET A 80 4.76 -5.71 1.78
N GLY A 81 4.33 -6.83 2.39
CA GLY A 81 4.45 -7.14 3.83
C GLY A 81 5.83 -6.87 4.44
N GLY A 82 6.88 -7.15 3.67
CA GLY A 82 8.26 -6.93 4.08
C GLY A 82 8.66 -5.46 4.26
N ALA A 83 7.82 -4.49 3.87
CA ALA A 83 8.04 -3.07 4.11
C ALA A 83 7.65 -2.62 5.53
N GLN A 84 6.80 -3.39 6.21
CA GLN A 84 6.29 -3.05 7.54
C GLN A 84 7.38 -2.88 8.61
N PRO A 85 8.40 -3.76 8.73
CA PRO A 85 9.40 -3.62 9.77
C PRO A 85 10.26 -2.37 9.59
N LEU A 86 10.67 -2.07 8.35
CA LEU A 86 11.41 -0.85 8.05
C LEU A 86 10.57 0.42 8.30
N ALA A 87 9.32 0.44 7.86
CA ALA A 87 8.43 1.58 8.07
C ALA A 87 8.15 1.86 9.55
N ALA A 88 7.99 0.81 10.36
CA ALA A 88 7.80 0.92 11.80
C ALA A 88 9.08 1.46 12.48
N THR A 89 10.25 0.91 12.15
CA THR A 89 11.52 1.35 12.75
C THR A 89 11.94 2.75 12.31
N MET A 90 11.61 3.19 11.09
CA MET A 90 11.76 4.59 10.64
C MET A 90 10.89 5.57 11.43
N ASN A 91 9.81 5.08 12.05
CA ASN A 91 8.97 5.81 12.99
C ASN A 91 9.40 5.64 14.46
N GLY A 92 10.54 4.98 14.75
CA GLY A 92 11.06 4.80 16.10
C GLY A 92 10.49 3.59 16.85
N ALA A 93 9.61 2.82 16.21
CA ALA A 93 8.95 1.68 16.85
C ALA A 93 9.87 0.47 17.02
N VAL A 94 9.47 -0.39 17.95
CA VAL A 94 9.94 -1.77 18.05
C VAL A 94 8.87 -2.67 17.44
N PHE A 95 9.25 -3.47 16.44
CA PHE A 95 8.34 -4.20 15.57
C PHE A 95 8.51 -5.72 15.67
N LEU A 96 7.40 -6.44 15.76
CA LEU A 96 7.33 -7.90 15.63
C LEU A 96 6.46 -8.27 14.41
N GLY A 97 7.08 -8.92 13.41
CA GLY A 97 6.40 -9.40 12.22
C GLY A 97 6.34 -10.93 12.20
N VAL A 98 5.14 -11.50 12.20
CA VAL A 98 4.96 -12.96 12.13
C VAL A 98 4.93 -13.41 10.67
N GLU A 99 5.74 -14.40 10.31
CA GLU A 99 5.81 -14.97 8.97
C GLU A 99 6.05 -16.48 9.04
N VAL A 100 5.28 -17.25 8.28
CA VAL A 100 5.29 -18.72 8.33
C VAL A 100 6.42 -19.31 7.50
N ASP A 101 6.85 -18.62 6.44
CA ASP A 101 7.95 -19.05 5.57
C ASP A 101 9.27 -18.38 5.99
N PRO A 102 10.22 -19.09 6.62
CA PRO A 102 11.47 -18.51 7.07
C PRO A 102 12.29 -17.87 5.94
N ALA A 103 12.20 -18.40 4.71
CA ALA A 103 12.91 -17.83 3.55
C ALA A 103 12.42 -16.41 3.22
N ARG A 104 11.18 -16.07 3.58
CA ARG A 104 10.66 -14.71 3.43
C ARG A 104 11.31 -13.77 4.43
N ILE A 105 11.50 -14.16 5.69
CA ILE A 105 12.20 -13.34 6.68
C ILE A 105 13.66 -13.14 6.26
N GLU A 106 14.36 -14.21 5.88
CA GLU A 106 15.75 -14.14 5.43
C GLU A 106 15.94 -13.17 4.26
N LYS A 107 14.99 -13.14 3.32
CA LYS A 107 15.03 -12.18 2.21
C LYS A 107 14.99 -10.72 2.71
N ARG A 108 14.28 -10.43 3.79
CA ARG A 108 14.14 -9.06 4.35
C ARG A 108 15.35 -8.68 5.18
N LEU A 109 15.96 -9.64 5.88
CA LEU A 109 17.27 -9.46 6.50
C LEU A 109 18.31 -9.05 5.44
N LYS A 110 18.39 -9.81 4.34
CA LYS A 110 19.34 -9.56 3.24
C LYS A 110 19.16 -8.18 2.59
N SER A 111 17.92 -7.69 2.49
CA SER A 111 17.61 -6.38 1.91
C SER A 111 17.65 -5.22 2.91
N GLY A 112 17.94 -5.47 4.21
CA GLY A 112 17.93 -4.44 5.26
C GLY A 112 16.53 -3.95 5.66
N TYR A 113 15.48 -4.70 5.31
CA TYR A 113 14.09 -4.36 5.63
C TYR A 113 13.61 -4.96 6.96
N CYS A 114 14.39 -5.86 7.55
CA CYS A 114 14.18 -6.44 8.88
C CYS A 114 15.55 -6.61 9.56
N ASP A 115 15.65 -6.42 10.87
CA ASP A 115 16.93 -6.43 11.59
C ASP A 115 17.30 -7.82 12.14
N LYS A 116 16.31 -8.55 12.67
CA LYS A 116 16.52 -9.84 13.34
C LYS A 116 15.45 -10.86 12.98
N MET A 117 15.79 -12.13 13.19
CA MET A 117 14.88 -13.26 13.06
C MET A 117 14.87 -14.05 14.36
N ALA A 118 13.70 -14.53 14.76
CA ALA A 118 13.50 -15.36 15.94
C ALA A 118 12.66 -16.60 15.58
N TRP A 119 12.88 -17.69 16.31
CA TRP A 119 12.20 -18.98 16.08
C TRP A 119 11.20 -19.33 17.17
N SER A 120 11.10 -18.50 18.22
CA SER A 120 10.13 -18.65 19.29
C SER A 120 9.61 -17.29 19.75
N LEU A 121 8.37 -17.29 20.25
CA LEU A 121 7.76 -16.09 20.81
C LEU A 121 8.59 -15.54 21.99
N ASP A 122 9.14 -16.41 22.85
CA ASP A 122 9.97 -16.00 24.00
C ASP A 122 11.26 -15.29 23.56
N GLU A 123 11.95 -15.82 22.56
CA GLU A 123 13.12 -15.18 21.99
C GLU A 123 12.78 -13.80 21.40
N ALA A 124 11.70 -13.73 20.62
CA ALA A 124 11.26 -12.50 19.99
C ALA A 124 10.93 -11.44 21.06
N LEU A 125 10.12 -11.78 22.06
CA LEU A 125 9.74 -10.86 23.14
C LEU A 125 10.94 -10.36 23.93
N ARG A 126 11.93 -11.22 24.22
CA ARG A 126 13.18 -10.81 24.89
C ARG A 126 13.94 -9.75 24.08
N LEU A 127 14.03 -9.92 22.75
CA LEU A 127 14.67 -8.94 21.86
C LEU A 127 13.90 -7.62 21.83
N ILE A 128 12.57 -7.68 21.75
CA ILE A 128 11.68 -6.51 21.76
C ILE A 128 11.83 -5.73 23.08
N GLU A 129 11.77 -6.42 24.22
CA GLU A 129 11.91 -5.79 25.54
C GLU A 129 13.28 -5.15 25.74
N GLN A 130 14.35 -5.81 25.28
CA GLN A 130 15.69 -5.24 25.32
C GLN A 130 15.77 -3.95 24.50
N ALA A 131 15.26 -3.96 23.28
CA ALA A 131 15.26 -2.77 22.41
C ALA A 131 14.45 -1.61 23.02
N ARG A 132 13.29 -1.91 23.65
CA ARG A 132 12.50 -0.91 24.38
C ARG A 132 13.26 -0.31 25.56
N LYS A 133 13.96 -1.13 26.36
CA LYS A 133 14.80 -0.66 27.49
C LYS A 133 15.93 0.24 27.00
N GLU A 134 16.55 -0.11 25.87
CA GLU A 134 17.64 0.67 25.26
C GLU A 134 17.15 1.87 24.44
N ARG A 135 15.84 2.08 24.31
CA ARG A 135 15.21 3.10 23.45
C ARG A 135 15.73 3.05 22.00
N LYS A 136 15.86 1.85 21.46
CA LYS A 136 16.28 1.61 20.08
C LYS A 136 15.12 1.07 19.27
N ALA A 137 14.93 1.62 18.07
CA ALA A 137 14.08 0.99 17.07
C ALA A 137 14.70 -0.35 16.65
N LEU A 138 13.88 -1.41 16.62
CA LEU A 138 14.31 -2.75 16.23
C LEU A 138 13.14 -3.48 15.58
N SER A 139 13.40 -4.19 14.50
CA SER A 139 12.45 -5.11 13.87
C SER A 139 12.86 -6.57 14.02
N VAL A 140 11.91 -7.41 14.42
CA VAL A 140 12.10 -8.86 14.58
C VAL A 140 11.06 -9.60 13.73
N GLY A 141 11.53 -10.42 12.79
CA GLY A 141 10.71 -11.40 12.10
C GLY A 141 10.62 -12.70 12.91
N LEU A 142 9.41 -13.12 13.28
CA LEU A 142 9.17 -14.35 14.03
C LEU A 142 8.63 -15.43 13.09
N VAL A 143 9.33 -16.56 13.02
CA VAL A 143 8.86 -17.74 12.29
C VAL A 143 7.65 -18.34 12.99
N GLY A 144 6.52 -18.36 12.32
CA GLY A 144 5.30 -19.00 12.82
C GLY A 144 4.02 -18.54 12.11
N ASN A 145 2.89 -19.10 12.53
CA ASN A 145 1.59 -18.74 11.97
C ASN A 145 0.90 -17.67 12.83
N CYS A 146 0.37 -16.62 12.21
CA CYS A 146 -0.36 -15.56 12.92
C CYS A 146 -1.57 -16.11 13.69
N ALA A 147 -2.27 -17.09 13.12
CA ALA A 147 -3.45 -17.71 13.74
C ALA A 147 -3.10 -18.68 14.88
N ASP A 148 -1.82 -18.98 15.11
CA ASP A 148 -1.33 -19.66 16.32
C ASP A 148 -0.76 -18.65 17.33
N LEU A 149 0.05 -17.69 16.85
CA LEU A 149 0.82 -16.79 17.70
C LEU A 149 0.01 -15.62 18.27
N LEU A 150 -0.95 -15.04 17.55
CA LEU A 150 -1.78 -13.96 18.09
C LEU A 150 -2.71 -14.46 19.22
N PRO A 151 -3.38 -15.62 19.12
CA PRO A 151 -4.08 -16.20 20.26
C PRO A 151 -3.18 -16.44 21.48
N GLU A 152 -1.93 -16.88 21.27
CA GLU A 152 -0.98 -17.06 22.37
C GLU A 152 -0.57 -15.72 23.01
N ILE A 153 -0.35 -14.66 22.20
CA ILE A 153 -0.13 -13.29 22.68
C ILE A 153 -1.32 -12.81 23.53
N VAL A 154 -2.56 -13.07 23.09
CA VAL A 154 -3.78 -12.76 23.85
C VAL A 154 -3.80 -13.49 25.19
N LYS A 155 -3.50 -14.80 25.19
CA LYS A 155 -3.49 -15.67 26.38
C LYS A 155 -2.45 -15.22 27.40
N ARG A 156 -1.27 -14.79 26.94
CA ARG A 156 -0.19 -14.25 27.79
C ARG A 156 -0.46 -12.83 28.31
N GLY A 157 -1.54 -12.19 27.86
CA GLY A 157 -1.88 -10.83 28.27
C GLY A 157 -0.94 -9.77 27.71
N ILE A 158 -0.24 -10.06 26.62
CA ILE A 158 0.67 -9.12 25.96
C ILE A 158 -0.16 -8.25 25.01
N VAL A 159 -0.20 -6.95 25.28
CA VAL A 159 -0.96 -6.00 24.46
C VAL A 159 0.04 -5.12 23.69
N PRO A 160 0.09 -5.20 22.35
CA PRO A 160 0.88 -4.27 21.57
C PRO A 160 0.27 -2.88 21.60
N ASP A 161 1.10 -1.85 21.39
CA ASP A 161 0.60 -0.48 21.22
C ASP A 161 -0.17 -0.35 19.90
N VAL A 162 0.34 -0.98 18.82
CA VAL A 162 -0.28 -0.98 17.49
C VAL A 162 -0.35 -2.41 16.94
N LEU A 163 -1.48 -2.77 16.34
CA LEU A 163 -1.72 -4.08 15.74
C LEU A 163 -2.31 -3.96 14.33
N THR A 164 -1.74 -4.70 13.38
CA THR A 164 -2.28 -4.77 12.02
C THR A 164 -1.94 -6.12 11.36
N ASP A 165 -2.25 -6.29 10.08
CA ASP A 165 -1.90 -7.49 9.31
C ASP A 165 -1.70 -7.19 7.82
N GLN A 166 -0.71 -7.83 7.22
CA GLN A 166 -0.45 -7.79 5.77
C GLN A 166 -0.12 -9.17 5.19
N THR A 167 -0.66 -10.25 5.79
CA THR A 167 -0.70 -11.55 5.10
C THR A 167 -1.47 -11.45 3.78
N SER A 168 -1.32 -12.41 2.88
CA SER A 168 -2.06 -12.41 1.60
C SER A 168 -3.48 -12.98 1.76
N ALA A 169 -4.26 -12.48 2.72
CA ALA A 169 -5.62 -12.92 3.04
C ALA A 169 -6.63 -12.79 1.87
N HIS A 170 -6.32 -11.93 0.88
CA HIS A 170 -7.14 -11.76 -0.32
C HIS A 170 -7.23 -13.02 -1.18
N ASP A 171 -6.25 -13.93 -1.09
CA ASP A 171 -6.23 -15.22 -1.79
C ASP A 171 -6.11 -16.36 -0.78
N ALA A 172 -7.25 -16.98 -0.44
CA ALA A 172 -7.30 -18.07 0.51
C ALA A 172 -6.57 -19.35 0.05
N LEU A 173 -6.35 -19.54 -1.26
CA LEU A 173 -5.69 -20.74 -1.78
C LEU A 173 -4.17 -20.56 -1.81
N ASN A 174 -3.70 -19.42 -2.29
CA ASN A 174 -2.26 -19.22 -2.51
C ASN A 174 -1.60 -18.38 -1.40
N GLY A 175 -2.37 -17.55 -0.70
CA GLY A 175 -1.85 -16.47 0.12
C GLY A 175 -1.85 -16.68 1.63
N TYR A 176 -2.78 -17.47 2.18
CA TYR A 176 -2.90 -17.68 3.64
C TYR A 176 -2.67 -19.15 4.02
N VAL A 177 -1.70 -19.41 4.89
CA VAL A 177 -1.35 -20.77 5.34
C VAL A 177 -2.24 -21.18 6.52
N PRO A 178 -2.96 -22.31 6.45
CA PRO A 178 -3.74 -22.83 7.58
C PRO A 178 -2.89 -23.06 8.83
N HIS A 179 -3.43 -22.78 10.02
CA HIS A 179 -2.76 -23.03 11.28
C HIS A 179 -2.78 -24.50 11.69
N GLY A 180 -1.98 -24.87 12.70
CA GLY A 180 -1.97 -26.23 13.27
C GLY A 180 -1.35 -27.31 12.38
N MET A 181 -0.53 -26.90 11.40
CA MET A 181 0.24 -27.79 10.52
C MET A 181 1.55 -27.13 10.09
N SER A 182 2.51 -27.92 9.62
CA SER A 182 3.76 -27.38 9.06
C SER A 182 3.52 -26.70 7.69
N LEU A 183 4.47 -25.88 7.27
CA LEU A 183 4.44 -25.28 5.94
C LEU A 183 4.49 -26.35 4.84
N GLU A 184 5.28 -27.41 5.01
CA GLU A 184 5.36 -28.52 4.06
C GLU A 184 4.02 -29.25 3.93
N GLU A 185 3.36 -29.54 5.05
CA GLU A 185 2.04 -30.16 5.09
C GLU A 185 0.99 -29.29 4.39
N ALA A 186 1.00 -27.99 4.64
CA ALA A 186 0.11 -27.04 3.99
C ALA A 186 0.33 -27.01 2.46
N LEU A 187 1.59 -27.00 2.00
CA LEU A 187 1.92 -27.02 0.58
C LEU A 187 1.55 -28.35 -0.10
N ALA A 188 1.59 -29.47 0.62
CA ALA A 188 1.09 -30.75 0.15
C ALA A 188 -0.44 -30.75 0.05
N LEU A 189 -1.13 -30.23 1.08
CA LEU A 189 -2.60 -30.12 1.11
C LEU A 189 -3.11 -29.24 -0.04
N ARG A 190 -2.48 -28.09 -0.29
CA ARG A 190 -2.84 -27.17 -1.38
C ARG A 190 -2.89 -27.86 -2.74
N ARG A 191 -1.96 -28.79 -2.99
CA ARG A 191 -1.88 -29.54 -4.26
C ARG A 191 -2.88 -30.70 -4.31
N LYS A 192 -3.03 -31.42 -3.20
CA LYS A 192 -3.84 -32.64 -3.13
C LYS A 192 -5.35 -32.35 -3.02
N ASN A 193 -5.72 -31.33 -2.24
CA ASN A 193 -7.12 -30.96 -1.99
C ASN A 193 -7.24 -29.43 -1.78
N PRO A 194 -7.30 -28.64 -2.88
CA PRO A 194 -7.41 -27.19 -2.84
C PRO A 194 -8.64 -26.68 -2.06
N ASP A 195 -9.77 -27.37 -2.15
CA ASP A 195 -11.01 -26.93 -1.50
C ASP A 195 -10.91 -27.05 0.03
N GLU A 196 -10.34 -28.16 0.52
CA GLU A 196 -10.05 -28.32 1.95
C GLU A 196 -9.00 -27.31 2.44
N TYR A 197 -8.00 -26.99 1.61
CA TYR A 197 -7.02 -25.95 1.92
C TYR A 197 -7.71 -24.60 2.14
N ILE A 198 -8.56 -24.17 1.19
CA ILE A 198 -9.30 -22.92 1.27
C ILE A 198 -10.16 -22.89 2.54
N LYS A 199 -10.89 -23.97 2.82
CA LYS A 199 -11.73 -24.07 4.02
C LYS A 199 -10.92 -23.84 5.30
N ARG A 200 -9.76 -24.49 5.43
CA ARG A 200 -8.90 -24.34 6.62
C ARG A 200 -8.22 -22.97 6.69
N ALA A 201 -7.83 -22.40 5.56
CA ALA A 201 -7.28 -21.05 5.49
C ALA A 201 -8.31 -20.00 5.95
N MET A 202 -9.57 -20.14 5.51
CA MET A 202 -10.69 -19.29 5.94
C MET A 202 -10.95 -19.40 7.46
N GLN A 203 -10.93 -20.61 8.01
CA GLN A 203 -11.04 -20.82 9.46
C GLN A 203 -9.86 -20.20 10.22
N SER A 204 -8.65 -20.30 9.68
CA SER A 204 -7.46 -19.70 10.30
C SER A 204 -7.51 -18.16 10.28
N MET A 205 -8.02 -17.56 9.21
CA MET A 205 -8.27 -16.11 9.14
C MET A 205 -9.32 -15.66 10.17
N ALA A 206 -10.35 -16.46 10.44
CA ALA A 206 -11.30 -16.17 11.51
C ALA A 206 -10.62 -16.10 12.88
N VAL A 207 -9.84 -17.13 13.24
CA VAL A 207 -9.10 -17.18 14.51
C VAL A 207 -8.11 -16.02 14.64
N HIS A 208 -7.42 -15.66 13.56
CA HIS A 208 -6.55 -14.49 13.51
C HIS A 208 -7.33 -13.21 13.87
N VAL A 209 -8.44 -12.94 13.19
CA VAL A 209 -9.23 -11.73 13.40
C VAL A 209 -9.88 -11.70 14.80
N GLU A 210 -10.32 -12.84 15.33
CA GLU A 210 -10.80 -12.94 16.72
C GLU A 210 -9.72 -12.53 17.73
N ALA A 211 -8.46 -12.94 17.49
CA ALA A 211 -7.34 -12.51 18.33
C ALA A 211 -7.06 -11.00 18.17
N MET A 212 -7.16 -10.44 16.96
CA MET A 212 -7.02 -9.00 16.73
C MET A 212 -8.10 -8.19 17.47
N LEU A 213 -9.36 -8.63 17.42
CA LEU A 213 -10.48 -8.04 18.16
C LEU A 213 -10.26 -8.13 19.68
N ALA A 214 -9.75 -9.26 20.16
CA ALA A 214 -9.44 -9.44 21.59
C ALA A 214 -8.34 -8.48 22.06
N LEU A 215 -7.29 -8.26 21.26
CA LEU A 215 -6.23 -7.30 21.57
C LEU A 215 -6.71 -5.85 21.46
N GLN A 216 -7.55 -5.54 20.46
CA GLN A 216 -8.21 -4.24 20.33
C GLN A 216 -9.03 -3.90 21.59
N LYS A 217 -9.83 -4.86 22.08
CA LYS A 217 -10.61 -4.69 23.32
C LYS A 217 -9.73 -4.47 24.56
N LYS A 218 -8.49 -4.97 24.54
CA LYS A 218 -7.49 -4.74 25.60
C LYS A 218 -6.73 -3.41 25.44
N GLY A 219 -7.00 -2.63 24.38
CA GLY A 219 -6.45 -1.29 24.17
C GLY A 219 -5.41 -1.17 23.06
N ALA A 220 -5.14 -2.22 22.28
CA ALA A 220 -4.28 -2.10 21.11
C ALA A 220 -4.93 -1.21 20.04
N VAL A 221 -4.17 -0.30 19.44
CA VAL A 221 -4.62 0.46 18.26
C VAL A 221 -4.60 -0.50 17.08
N THR A 222 -5.76 -1.03 16.71
CA THR A 222 -5.90 -2.08 15.69
C THR A 222 -6.53 -1.55 14.42
N PHE A 223 -5.93 -1.86 13.27
CA PHE A 223 -6.48 -1.54 11.95
C PHE A 223 -6.14 -2.59 10.89
N ASP A 224 -6.96 -2.68 9.84
CA ASP A 224 -6.74 -3.51 8.66
C ASP A 224 -5.87 -2.77 7.64
N TYR A 225 -4.86 -3.47 7.10
CA TYR A 225 -3.91 -2.91 6.14
C TYR A 225 -4.16 -3.36 4.69
N GLY A 226 -5.43 -3.51 4.32
CA GLY A 226 -5.87 -3.58 2.94
C GLY A 226 -5.65 -4.93 2.26
N ASN A 227 -5.69 -6.03 3.03
CA ASN A 227 -5.57 -7.40 2.52
C ASN A 227 -6.88 -8.19 2.54
N ASN A 228 -7.99 -7.55 2.92
CA ASN A 228 -9.34 -8.12 2.95
C ASN A 228 -9.58 -9.19 4.05
N ILE A 229 -8.70 -9.30 5.06
CA ILE A 229 -8.82 -10.33 6.11
C ILE A 229 -10.13 -10.24 6.89
N ARG A 230 -10.63 -9.02 7.16
CA ARG A 230 -11.91 -8.80 7.85
C ARG A 230 -13.09 -9.39 7.09
N ALA A 231 -13.12 -9.24 5.76
CA ALA A 231 -14.18 -9.81 4.94
C ALA A 231 -14.11 -11.34 4.91
N GLN A 232 -12.89 -11.91 4.86
CA GLN A 232 -12.72 -13.36 4.94
C GLN A 232 -13.18 -13.92 6.29
N ALA A 233 -12.78 -13.27 7.40
CA ALA A 233 -13.22 -13.64 8.73
C ALA A 233 -14.75 -13.53 8.90
N LYS A 234 -15.38 -12.46 8.36
CA LYS A 234 -16.84 -12.32 8.35
C LYS A 234 -17.52 -13.46 7.61
N LYS A 235 -17.02 -13.84 6.43
CA LYS A 235 -17.51 -15.00 5.67
C LYS A 235 -17.34 -16.31 6.45
N ALA A 236 -16.28 -16.42 7.25
CA ALA A 236 -15.99 -17.57 8.10
C ALA A 236 -16.72 -17.56 9.46
N GLY A 237 -17.54 -16.54 9.76
CA GLY A 237 -18.42 -16.50 10.93
C GLY A 237 -18.15 -15.41 11.96
N VAL A 238 -17.08 -14.62 11.82
CA VAL A 238 -16.74 -13.53 12.76
C VAL A 238 -17.63 -12.31 12.49
N LYS A 239 -18.77 -12.25 13.19
CA LYS A 239 -19.83 -11.25 12.93
C LYS A 239 -19.36 -9.81 13.02
N ASN A 240 -18.44 -9.52 13.94
CA ASN A 240 -17.95 -8.19 14.25
C ASN A 240 -16.52 -7.94 13.71
N ALA A 241 -16.12 -8.65 12.65
CA ALA A 241 -14.80 -8.49 12.03
C ALA A 241 -14.49 -7.06 11.55
N PHE A 242 -15.52 -6.26 11.25
CA PHE A 242 -15.41 -4.87 10.79
C PHE A 242 -15.39 -3.85 11.94
N ASP A 243 -15.39 -4.28 13.20
CA ASP A 243 -15.05 -3.40 14.33
C ASP A 243 -13.57 -2.96 14.27
N ILE A 244 -12.76 -3.68 13.49
CA ILE A 244 -11.42 -3.25 13.08
C ILE A 244 -11.57 -2.35 11.85
N PRO A 245 -11.21 -1.05 11.93
CA PRO A 245 -11.32 -0.13 10.80
C PRO A 245 -10.19 -0.33 9.78
N GLY A 246 -10.41 0.07 8.53
CA GLY A 246 -9.35 0.11 7.51
C GLY A 246 -8.38 1.27 7.71
N PHE A 247 -7.12 1.10 7.33
CA PHE A 247 -6.10 2.16 7.47
C PHE A 247 -6.41 3.43 6.66
N VAL A 248 -7.13 3.31 5.54
CA VAL A 248 -7.44 4.47 4.68
C VAL A 248 -8.42 5.43 5.35
N PRO A 249 -9.62 5.03 5.78
CA PRO A 249 -10.51 5.92 6.52
C PRO A 249 -9.84 6.46 7.79
N GLU A 250 -9.01 5.67 8.46
CA GLU A 250 -8.39 6.07 9.74
C GLU A 250 -7.27 7.10 9.61
N TYR A 251 -6.43 6.99 8.56
CA TYR A 251 -5.14 7.67 8.51
C TYR A 251 -4.82 8.34 7.17
N ILE A 252 -5.22 7.74 6.04
CA ILE A 252 -4.72 8.16 4.72
C ILE A 252 -5.68 9.08 3.97
N ARG A 253 -6.99 8.95 4.18
CA ARG A 253 -7.99 9.73 3.43
C ARG A 253 -7.80 11.25 3.47
N PRO A 254 -7.34 11.87 4.58
CA PRO A 254 -7.03 13.30 4.58
C PRO A 254 -5.95 13.68 3.54
N LEU A 255 -4.97 12.80 3.27
CA LEU A 255 -3.96 13.01 2.24
C LEU A 255 -4.58 12.90 0.83
N PHE A 256 -5.51 11.97 0.63
CA PHE A 256 -6.22 11.82 -0.65
C PHE A 256 -7.09 13.03 -1.00
N CYS A 257 -7.63 13.73 0.00
CA CYS A 257 -8.39 14.96 -0.20
C CYS A 257 -7.55 16.09 -0.84
N GLU A 258 -6.22 15.99 -0.78
CA GLU A 258 -5.27 16.95 -1.38
C GLU A 258 -4.53 16.35 -2.60
N GLY A 259 -5.01 15.20 -3.09
CA GLY A 259 -4.39 14.49 -4.20
C GLY A 259 -3.03 13.86 -3.88
N ARG A 260 -2.61 13.80 -2.60
CA ARG A 260 -1.37 13.12 -2.19
C ARG A 260 -1.56 11.61 -2.30
N GLY A 261 -0.52 10.91 -2.74
CA GLY A 261 -0.55 9.46 -2.92
C GLY A 261 0.81 8.93 -3.36
N PRO A 262 0.95 7.62 -3.64
CA PRO A 262 2.23 6.93 -3.84
C PRO A 262 2.89 7.22 -5.20
N PHE A 263 3.15 8.51 -5.46
CA PHE A 263 3.89 9.02 -6.60
C PHE A 263 5.34 8.51 -6.56
N ARG A 264 5.84 8.04 -7.71
CA ARG A 264 7.15 7.42 -7.84
C ARG A 264 7.79 7.73 -9.17
N TRP A 265 9.10 7.59 -9.21
CA TRP A 265 9.87 7.69 -10.44
C TRP A 265 11.01 6.68 -10.50
N VAL A 266 11.47 6.40 -11.72
CA VAL A 266 12.48 5.39 -12.04
C VAL A 266 13.48 5.98 -13.01
N ALA A 267 14.77 5.86 -12.68
CA ALA A 267 15.86 6.29 -13.55
C ALA A 267 16.18 5.21 -14.60
N LEU A 268 15.87 5.48 -15.88
CA LEU A 268 16.13 4.52 -16.96
C LEU A 268 17.61 4.35 -17.29
N SER A 269 18.47 5.24 -16.78
CA SER A 269 19.92 5.11 -16.86
C SER A 269 20.46 3.91 -16.09
N GLY A 270 19.72 3.42 -15.08
CA GLY A 270 20.21 2.45 -14.12
C GLY A 270 21.13 3.06 -13.05
N GLU A 271 21.29 4.38 -13.02
CA GLU A 271 22.31 5.06 -12.22
C GLU A 271 21.73 5.64 -10.92
N PRO A 272 22.23 5.22 -9.74
CA PRO A 272 21.76 5.74 -8.45
C PRO A 272 21.92 7.26 -8.30
N ALA A 273 22.89 7.85 -9.01
CA ALA A 273 23.14 9.29 -8.99
C ALA A 273 21.96 10.11 -9.54
N ASP A 274 21.20 9.57 -10.50
CA ASP A 274 20.00 10.24 -11.02
C ASP A 274 18.91 10.31 -9.95
N ILE A 275 18.77 9.26 -9.13
CA ILE A 275 17.87 9.28 -7.97
C ILE A 275 18.39 10.24 -6.90
N ALA A 276 19.67 10.24 -6.58
CA ALA A 276 20.24 11.21 -5.63
C ALA A 276 20.02 12.66 -6.09
N ARG A 277 20.14 12.94 -7.39
CA ARG A 277 19.89 14.27 -7.95
C ARG A 277 18.42 14.67 -7.87
N THR A 278 17.50 13.74 -8.10
CA THR A 278 16.05 13.97 -8.01
C THR A 278 15.56 14.05 -6.55
N ASP A 279 16.17 13.31 -5.62
CA ASP A 279 15.94 13.46 -4.18
C ASP A 279 16.31 14.90 -3.75
N LYS A 280 17.47 15.41 -4.21
CA LYS A 280 17.88 16.80 -3.97
C LYS A 280 16.91 17.80 -4.61
N LEU A 281 16.46 17.53 -5.84
CA LEU A 281 15.47 18.39 -6.51
C LEU A 281 14.17 18.49 -5.72
N ALA A 282 13.67 17.38 -5.16
CA ALA A 282 12.46 17.39 -4.35
C ALA A 282 12.62 18.26 -3.09
N LEU A 283 13.79 18.21 -2.43
CA LEU A 283 14.11 19.07 -1.29
C LEU A 283 14.27 20.55 -1.68
N GLU A 284 14.79 20.82 -2.89
CA GLU A 284 14.94 22.18 -3.43
C GLU A 284 13.58 22.82 -3.74
N LEU A 285 12.63 22.05 -4.29
CA LEU A 285 11.29 22.55 -4.66
C LEU A 285 10.33 22.63 -3.48
N PHE A 286 10.43 21.70 -2.52
CA PHE A 286 9.50 21.59 -1.39
C PHE A 286 10.22 21.72 -0.04
N PRO A 287 10.94 22.83 0.22
CA PRO A 287 11.78 22.97 1.43
C PRO A 287 10.97 23.00 2.73
N GLU A 288 9.69 23.39 2.66
CA GLU A 288 8.80 23.48 3.82
C GLU A 288 8.15 22.13 4.21
N ASP A 289 8.19 21.11 3.35
CA ASP A 289 7.64 19.79 3.69
C ASP A 289 8.63 18.99 4.56
N GLN A 290 8.49 19.15 5.87
CA GLN A 290 9.30 18.43 6.86
C GLN A 290 9.15 16.91 6.79
N THR A 291 7.98 16.41 6.37
CA THR A 291 7.73 14.97 6.23
C THR A 291 8.50 14.43 5.04
N LEU A 292 8.46 15.12 3.90
CA LEU A 292 9.27 14.84 2.72
C LEU A 292 10.76 14.90 3.07
N ALA A 293 11.21 15.94 3.77
CA ALA A 293 12.61 16.09 4.15
C ALA A 293 13.12 14.92 5.01
N ARG A 294 12.33 14.53 6.03
CA ARG A 294 12.63 13.36 6.87
C ARG A 294 12.61 12.07 6.04
N TRP A 295 11.60 11.90 5.19
CA TRP A 295 11.46 10.75 4.31
C TRP A 295 12.68 10.60 3.39
N MET A 296 13.09 11.66 2.70
CA MET A 296 14.25 11.63 1.78
C MET A 296 15.54 11.26 2.50
N LYS A 297 15.78 11.82 3.68
CA LYS A 297 16.93 11.46 4.51
C LYS A 297 16.93 9.96 4.82
N LEU A 298 15.84 9.46 5.40
CA LEU A 298 15.76 8.06 5.81
C LEU A 298 15.78 7.11 4.61
N ALA A 299 15.15 7.49 3.50
CA ALA A 299 15.16 6.73 2.26
C ALA A 299 16.57 6.61 1.67
N GLY A 300 17.36 7.68 1.71
CA GLY A 300 18.77 7.66 1.30
C GLY A 300 19.67 6.81 2.21
N GLU A 301 19.37 6.76 3.51
CA GLU A 301 20.16 6.00 4.50
C GLU A 301 19.79 4.51 4.57
N ARG A 302 18.52 4.16 4.33
CA ARG A 302 17.97 2.85 4.71
C ARG A 302 17.44 2.03 3.55
N ILE A 303 17.12 2.64 2.40
CA ILE A 303 16.51 1.92 1.28
C ILE A 303 17.57 1.52 0.26
N GLN A 304 17.71 0.21 0.06
CA GLN A 304 18.50 -0.36 -1.02
C GLN A 304 17.67 -0.43 -2.31
N PHE A 305 18.24 -0.02 -3.44
CA PHE A 305 17.58 -0.12 -4.73
C PHE A 305 17.42 -1.59 -5.18
N GLN A 306 16.35 -1.86 -5.93
CA GLN A 306 16.02 -3.18 -6.46
C GLN A 306 15.73 -3.07 -7.96
N GLY A 307 16.68 -3.51 -8.80
CA GLY A 307 16.59 -3.30 -10.25
C GLY A 307 17.00 -1.86 -10.61
N LEU A 308 16.25 -1.21 -11.50
CA LEU A 308 16.48 0.20 -11.82
C LEU A 308 16.30 1.06 -10.55
N PRO A 309 17.24 1.99 -10.26
CA PRO A 309 17.08 2.93 -9.17
C PRO A 309 15.77 3.70 -9.32
N ALA A 310 15.01 3.72 -8.23
CA ALA A 310 13.68 4.30 -8.18
C ALA A 310 13.45 4.93 -6.82
N ARG A 311 12.50 5.87 -6.75
CA ARG A 311 12.10 6.52 -5.51
C ARG A 311 10.59 6.63 -5.45
N ILE A 312 10.05 6.46 -4.25
CA ILE A 312 8.69 6.80 -3.88
C ILE A 312 8.73 8.13 -3.10
N CYS A 313 7.83 9.06 -3.40
CA CYS A 313 7.61 10.26 -2.60
C CYS A 313 6.14 10.67 -2.73
N TRP A 314 5.40 10.73 -1.63
CA TRP A 314 4.02 11.16 -1.67
C TRP A 314 3.90 12.65 -1.95
N LEU A 315 3.53 12.99 -3.19
CA LEU A 315 3.28 14.35 -3.65
C LEU A 315 1.80 14.51 -4.03
N GLY A 316 1.27 15.71 -3.82
CA GLY A 316 -0.12 16.10 -4.04
C GLY A 316 -0.39 16.75 -5.38
N TYR A 317 -1.59 17.30 -5.51
CA TYR A 317 -1.94 18.15 -6.64
C TYR A 317 -1.03 19.40 -6.69
N GLY A 318 -0.66 19.84 -7.89
CA GLY A 318 0.33 20.90 -8.09
C GLY A 318 1.77 20.37 -7.99
N GLU A 319 2.15 19.85 -6.82
CA GLU A 319 3.51 19.34 -6.54
C GLU A 319 3.98 18.30 -7.57
N ARG A 320 3.10 17.35 -7.94
CA ARG A 320 3.42 16.32 -8.95
C ARG A 320 3.80 16.94 -10.29
N ALA A 321 3.04 17.93 -10.77
CA ALA A 321 3.26 18.56 -12.06
C ALA A 321 4.55 19.41 -12.04
N GLU A 322 4.74 20.21 -10.99
CA GLU A 322 5.95 21.01 -10.79
C GLU A 322 7.21 20.13 -10.80
N PHE A 323 7.20 19.07 -10.00
CA PHE A 323 8.34 18.16 -9.89
C PHE A 323 8.59 17.38 -11.19
N GLY A 324 7.53 16.90 -11.85
CA GLY A 324 7.64 16.19 -13.12
C GLY A 324 8.26 17.05 -14.23
N VAL A 325 7.83 18.31 -14.34
CA VAL A 325 8.39 19.27 -15.30
C VAL A 325 9.83 19.62 -14.96
N ALA A 326 10.16 19.82 -13.69
CA ALA A 326 11.52 20.09 -13.24
C ALA A 326 12.46 18.90 -13.53
N MET A 327 12.01 17.66 -13.34
CA MET A 327 12.77 16.47 -13.75
C MET A 327 13.01 16.42 -15.26
N ASN A 328 11.99 16.74 -16.07
CA ASN A 328 12.15 16.81 -17.53
C ASN A 328 13.20 17.85 -17.93
N GLU A 329 13.25 18.98 -17.23
CA GLU A 329 14.26 20.02 -17.45
C GLU A 329 15.67 19.55 -17.08
N LEU A 330 15.83 18.73 -16.04
CA LEU A 330 17.13 18.12 -15.72
C LEU A 330 17.58 17.10 -16.78
N VAL A 331 16.66 16.31 -17.34
CA VAL A 331 16.95 15.42 -18.47
C VAL A 331 17.39 16.24 -19.69
N ARG A 332 16.68 17.32 -20.01
CA ARG A 332 17.00 18.21 -21.13
C ARG A 332 18.41 18.82 -21.03
N ARG A 333 18.82 19.19 -19.82
CA ARG A 333 20.16 19.77 -19.55
C ARG A 333 21.27 18.72 -19.43
N GLY A 334 20.94 17.43 -19.42
CA GLY A 334 21.91 16.35 -19.19
C GLY A 334 22.40 16.23 -17.75
N GLU A 335 21.71 16.86 -16.78
CA GLU A 335 21.99 16.65 -15.35
C GLU A 335 21.53 15.27 -14.88
N LEU A 336 20.50 14.71 -15.54
CA LEU A 336 20.10 13.30 -15.42
C LEU A 336 20.56 12.56 -16.67
N LYS A 337 21.17 11.39 -16.48
CA LYS A 337 21.87 10.66 -17.56
C LYS A 337 20.93 10.06 -18.61
N ALA A 338 19.67 9.85 -18.28
CA ALA A 338 18.66 9.30 -19.18
C ALA A 338 17.24 9.78 -18.81
N PRO A 339 16.23 9.51 -19.65
CA PRO A 339 14.84 9.80 -19.31
C PRO A 339 14.38 9.16 -17.99
N ILE A 340 13.43 9.83 -17.33
CA ILE A 340 12.82 9.36 -16.08
C ILE A 340 11.40 8.87 -16.37
N VAL A 341 11.06 7.68 -15.89
CA VAL A 341 9.69 7.18 -15.86
C VAL A 341 9.02 7.68 -14.59
N ILE A 342 7.84 8.29 -14.70
CA ILE A 342 7.06 8.82 -13.58
C ILE A 342 5.71 8.13 -13.54
N GLY A 343 5.35 7.55 -12.40
CA GLY A 343 4.08 6.86 -12.22
C GLY A 343 3.69 6.79 -10.76
N ARG A 344 2.85 5.79 -10.43
CA ARG A 344 2.34 5.57 -9.08
C ARG A 344 1.81 4.14 -8.93
N ASP A 345 1.43 3.79 -7.70
CA ASP A 345 0.51 2.66 -7.51
C ASP A 345 -0.88 2.98 -8.10
N HIS A 346 -1.71 1.95 -8.28
CA HIS A 346 -3.13 2.13 -8.58
C HIS A 346 -3.94 2.54 -7.33
N LEU A 347 -3.39 2.31 -6.13
CA LEU A 347 -3.84 2.96 -4.90
C LEU A 347 -3.47 4.44 -4.99
N ASP A 348 -4.43 5.30 -5.27
CA ASP A 348 -4.28 6.75 -5.24
C ASP A 348 -5.65 7.41 -5.12
N SER A 349 -5.67 8.68 -4.72
CA SER A 349 -6.85 9.48 -4.43
C SER A 349 -8.00 9.37 -5.45
N GLY A 350 -7.70 9.34 -6.75
CA GLY A 350 -8.70 9.33 -7.82
C GLY A 350 -8.83 8.03 -8.61
N SER A 351 -7.99 7.02 -8.32
CA SER A 351 -7.75 5.93 -9.27
C SER A 351 -8.24 4.57 -8.80
N VAL A 352 -9.03 4.48 -7.73
CA VAL A 352 -9.51 3.20 -7.20
C VAL A 352 -10.89 3.32 -6.57
N ALA A 353 -11.71 2.30 -6.79
CA ALA A 353 -12.89 1.97 -6.01
C ALA A 353 -12.65 0.62 -5.33
N SER A 354 -12.63 0.62 -3.99
CA SER A 354 -12.45 -0.58 -3.16
C SER A 354 -13.12 -0.40 -1.78
N PRO A 355 -14.37 -0.87 -1.62
CA PRO A 355 -15.16 -0.67 -0.40
C PRO A 355 -14.56 -1.27 0.89
N ASN A 356 -13.62 -2.21 0.77
CA ASN A 356 -12.95 -2.80 1.93
C ASN A 356 -11.54 -2.22 2.16
N ARG A 357 -11.19 -1.14 1.47
CA ARG A 357 -9.87 -0.50 1.55
C ARG A 357 -9.93 0.99 1.24
N GLU A 358 -9.60 1.44 0.03
CA GLU A 358 -9.41 2.87 -0.25
C GLU A 358 -10.69 3.70 -0.13
N THR A 359 -11.83 3.11 -0.47
CA THR A 359 -13.12 3.78 -0.51
C THR A 359 -14.05 3.27 0.59
N GLU A 360 -13.51 2.65 1.64
CA GLU A 360 -14.25 2.15 2.79
C GLU A 360 -14.86 3.29 3.63
N GLY A 361 -16.18 3.33 3.76
CA GLY A 361 -16.87 4.34 4.56
C GLY A 361 -16.69 5.73 3.99
N MET A 362 -17.04 5.94 2.71
CA MET A 362 -17.16 7.29 2.16
C MET A 362 -18.29 8.04 2.88
N LEU A 363 -18.15 9.35 3.12
CA LEU A 363 -19.13 10.15 3.88
C LEU A 363 -20.55 10.10 3.27
N ASP A 364 -20.66 9.90 1.97
CA ASP A 364 -21.91 9.82 1.22
C ASP A 364 -22.36 8.38 0.93
N GLY A 365 -21.61 7.37 1.37
CA GLY A 365 -21.86 5.96 1.08
C GLY A 365 -21.50 5.53 -0.35
N SER A 366 -20.74 6.34 -1.10
CA SER A 366 -20.32 6.06 -2.49
C SER A 366 -19.22 5.00 -2.65
N ASP A 367 -18.97 4.20 -1.62
CA ASP A 367 -17.86 3.25 -1.50
C ASP A 367 -17.65 2.40 -2.77
N ALA A 368 -18.75 1.91 -3.35
CA ALA A 368 -18.77 0.98 -4.48
C ALA A 368 -18.84 1.65 -5.88
N ILE A 369 -18.90 2.99 -5.96
CA ILE A 369 -18.94 3.67 -7.26
C ILE A 369 -17.60 3.53 -7.98
N ALA A 370 -17.60 2.74 -9.06
CA ALA A 370 -16.42 2.44 -9.86
C ALA A 370 -16.25 3.33 -11.11
N ASP A 371 -17.08 4.36 -11.28
CA ASP A 371 -16.94 5.30 -12.40
C ASP A 371 -15.61 6.08 -12.33
N TRP A 372 -15.22 6.49 -11.12
CA TRP A 372 -14.01 7.29 -10.87
C TRP A 372 -12.70 6.68 -11.39
N PRO A 373 -12.33 5.42 -11.09
CA PRO A 373 -11.13 4.82 -11.66
C PRO A 373 -11.19 4.70 -13.19
N LEU A 374 -12.38 4.47 -13.78
CA LEU A 374 -12.55 4.44 -15.24
C LEU A 374 -12.32 5.83 -15.84
N LEU A 375 -12.92 6.86 -15.26
CA LEU A 375 -12.71 8.25 -15.65
C LEU A 375 -11.25 8.67 -15.49
N ASN A 376 -10.56 8.26 -14.42
CA ASN A 376 -9.14 8.50 -14.22
C ASN A 376 -8.31 7.94 -15.40
N ALA A 377 -8.57 6.70 -15.82
CA ALA A 377 -7.89 6.10 -16.98
C ALA A 377 -8.18 6.85 -18.29
N LEU A 378 -9.45 7.22 -18.54
CA LEU A 378 -9.85 7.94 -19.74
C LEU A 378 -9.22 9.34 -19.79
N VAL A 379 -9.25 10.07 -18.67
CA VAL A 379 -8.65 11.40 -18.54
C VAL A 379 -7.13 11.32 -18.71
N ASN A 380 -6.45 10.36 -18.09
CA ASN A 380 -5.00 10.19 -18.27
C ASN A 380 -4.62 9.80 -19.70
N THR A 381 -5.50 9.07 -20.39
CA THR A 381 -5.34 8.77 -21.82
C THR A 381 -5.44 10.04 -22.65
N ALA A 382 -6.44 10.89 -22.40
CA ALA A 382 -6.65 12.16 -23.09
C ALA A 382 -5.56 13.21 -22.77
N ALA A 383 -5.10 13.25 -21.51
CA ALA A 383 -4.06 14.15 -21.04
C ALA A 383 -2.68 13.82 -21.63
N GLY A 384 -2.48 12.58 -22.08
CA GLY A 384 -1.29 12.18 -22.82
C GLY A 384 -0.30 11.36 -22.01
N ALA A 385 -0.75 10.50 -21.09
CA ALA A 385 0.14 9.54 -20.41
C ALA A 385 0.90 8.66 -21.43
N SER A 386 2.05 8.13 -21.03
CA SER A 386 2.85 7.21 -21.86
C SER A 386 2.22 5.82 -21.89
N TRP A 387 1.72 5.31 -20.78
CA TRP A 387 0.77 4.18 -20.79
C TRP A 387 -0.26 4.32 -19.68
N VAL A 388 -1.39 3.67 -19.88
CA VAL A 388 -2.55 3.68 -18.98
C VAL A 388 -3.06 2.25 -18.82
N SER A 389 -3.50 1.91 -17.62
CA SER A 389 -4.01 0.59 -17.27
C SER A 389 -5.34 0.66 -16.53
N ILE A 390 -6.24 -0.30 -16.78
CA ILE A 390 -7.46 -0.55 -16.01
C ILE A 390 -7.43 -1.99 -15.53
N HIS A 391 -7.42 -2.19 -14.22
CA HIS A 391 -7.29 -3.50 -13.61
C HIS A 391 -8.43 -3.76 -12.62
N ASN A 392 -8.70 -5.04 -12.37
CA ASN A 392 -9.69 -5.51 -11.40
C ASN A 392 -9.03 -6.39 -10.32
N GLY A 393 -9.48 -6.20 -9.08
CA GLY A 393 -9.18 -7.05 -7.93
C GLY A 393 -7.84 -6.83 -7.24
N GLY A 394 -7.04 -5.84 -7.61
CA GLY A 394 -5.71 -5.63 -7.05
C GLY A 394 -5.71 -5.38 -5.53
N GLY A 395 -5.02 -6.28 -4.83
CA GLY A 395 -4.74 -6.25 -3.40
C GLY A 395 -5.87 -6.74 -2.49
N VAL A 396 -7.14 -6.49 -2.82
CA VAL A 396 -8.30 -7.04 -2.07
C VAL A 396 -8.91 -8.29 -2.70
N GLY A 397 -8.46 -8.68 -3.89
CA GLY A 397 -8.89 -9.88 -4.62
C GLY A 397 -9.96 -9.63 -5.67
N ILE A 398 -10.13 -10.59 -6.59
CA ILE A 398 -11.09 -10.53 -7.71
C ILE A 398 -12.51 -10.25 -7.18
N GLY A 399 -13.17 -9.25 -7.75
CA GLY A 399 -14.52 -8.84 -7.35
C GLY A 399 -14.60 -7.70 -6.33
N PHE A 400 -13.47 -7.32 -5.70
CA PHE A 400 -13.48 -6.35 -4.58
C PHE A 400 -12.90 -4.97 -4.92
N SER A 401 -12.36 -4.78 -6.12
CA SER A 401 -11.87 -3.46 -6.55
C SER A 401 -11.81 -3.28 -8.06
N GLN A 402 -11.97 -2.04 -8.49
CA GLN A 402 -11.61 -1.56 -9.83
C GLN A 402 -10.68 -0.37 -9.71
N HIS A 403 -9.63 -0.33 -10.51
CA HIS A 403 -8.61 0.71 -10.35
C HIS A 403 -7.75 0.93 -11.60
N ALA A 404 -7.20 2.13 -11.72
CA ALA A 404 -6.42 2.58 -12.86
C ALA A 404 -4.98 2.96 -12.49
N GLY A 405 -4.07 2.68 -13.40
CA GLY A 405 -2.69 3.13 -13.35
C GLY A 405 -2.39 4.09 -14.50
N MET A 406 -1.46 5.00 -14.25
CA MET A 406 -0.91 5.86 -15.29
C MET A 406 0.60 5.97 -15.10
N VAL A 407 1.30 6.08 -16.22
CA VAL A 407 2.72 6.38 -16.24
C VAL A 407 3.03 7.32 -17.40
N VAL A 408 3.89 8.30 -17.15
CA VAL A 408 4.34 9.31 -18.11
C VAL A 408 5.87 9.39 -18.08
N VAL A 409 6.50 9.69 -19.22
CA VAL A 409 7.96 9.67 -19.37
C VAL A 409 8.46 11.10 -19.55
N ALA A 410 9.40 11.51 -18.71
CA ALA A 410 10.16 12.75 -18.83
C ALA A 410 11.42 12.49 -19.66
N ASP A 411 11.40 12.88 -20.93
CA ASP A 411 12.45 12.59 -21.92
C ASP A 411 13.25 13.84 -22.35
N GLY A 412 13.02 14.98 -21.69
CA GLY A 412 13.70 16.25 -21.98
C GLY A 412 13.09 17.05 -23.12
N THR A 413 12.05 16.54 -23.80
CA THR A 413 11.41 17.25 -24.92
C THR A 413 10.30 18.19 -24.46
N ASP A 414 10.00 19.22 -25.28
CA ASP A 414 8.84 20.11 -25.06
C ASP A 414 7.51 19.36 -25.12
N ASN A 415 7.43 18.31 -25.95
CA ASN A 415 6.26 17.45 -26.01
C ASN A 415 6.05 16.71 -24.68
N SER A 416 7.12 16.17 -24.08
CA SER A 416 7.03 15.54 -22.76
C SER A 416 6.63 16.55 -21.68
N LYS A 417 7.23 17.74 -21.67
CA LYS A 417 6.85 18.83 -20.74
C LYS A 417 5.34 19.08 -20.74
N ARG A 418 4.74 19.31 -21.92
CA ARG A 418 3.28 19.55 -22.05
C ARG A 418 2.42 18.38 -21.57
N ARG A 419 2.89 17.15 -21.78
CA ARG A 419 2.19 15.92 -21.33
C ARG A 419 2.30 15.77 -19.82
N LEU A 420 3.46 16.05 -19.23
CA LEU A 420 3.69 16.03 -17.78
C LEU A 420 2.79 17.04 -17.08
N GLU A 421 2.76 18.29 -17.54
CA GLU A 421 1.88 19.34 -16.99
C GLU A 421 0.42 18.88 -16.96
N ARG A 422 -0.08 18.28 -18.07
CA ARG A 422 -1.47 17.84 -18.17
C ARG A 422 -1.76 16.62 -17.31
N VAL A 423 -1.00 15.54 -17.49
CA VAL A 423 -1.24 14.25 -16.82
C VAL A 423 -1.06 14.38 -15.31
N LEU A 424 0.00 15.05 -14.86
CA LEU A 424 0.30 15.21 -13.43
C LEU A 424 -0.58 16.26 -12.74
N THR A 425 -1.37 17.02 -13.51
CA THR A 425 -2.47 17.84 -12.98
C THR A 425 -3.77 17.05 -12.94
N SER A 426 -4.13 16.40 -14.06
CA SER A 426 -5.41 15.72 -14.18
C SER A 426 -5.51 14.49 -13.28
N ASP A 427 -4.42 13.73 -13.14
CA ASP A 427 -4.39 12.51 -12.35
C ASP A 427 -4.73 12.75 -10.85
N PRO A 428 -3.96 13.54 -10.09
CA PRO A 428 -4.34 13.87 -8.71
C PRO A 428 -5.61 14.74 -8.66
N GLY A 429 -5.89 15.53 -9.69
CA GLY A 429 -7.09 16.36 -9.79
C GLY A 429 -8.37 15.53 -9.73
N THR A 430 -8.42 14.39 -10.43
CA THR A 430 -9.57 13.46 -10.34
C THR A 430 -9.80 12.95 -8.92
N GLY A 431 -8.75 12.81 -8.11
CA GLY A 431 -8.86 12.41 -6.72
C GLY A 431 -9.47 13.48 -5.83
N ILE A 432 -9.07 14.74 -6.01
CA ILE A 432 -9.69 15.86 -5.30
C ILE A 432 -11.16 15.97 -5.68
N LEU A 433 -11.49 15.90 -6.98
CA LEU A 433 -12.87 15.97 -7.46
C LEU A 433 -13.73 14.85 -6.88
N ARG A 434 -13.22 13.61 -6.85
CA ARG A 434 -13.92 12.45 -6.25
C ARG A 434 -14.25 12.67 -4.78
N HIS A 435 -13.30 13.19 -4.00
CA HIS A 435 -13.51 13.41 -2.57
C HIS A 435 -14.36 14.67 -2.31
N ALA A 436 -14.26 15.70 -3.14
CA ALA A 436 -15.15 16.86 -3.05
C ALA A 436 -16.60 16.48 -3.36
N ASP A 437 -16.83 15.63 -4.36
CA ASP A 437 -18.14 15.08 -4.71
C ASP A 437 -18.75 14.28 -3.55
N ALA A 438 -17.93 13.44 -2.90
CA ALA A 438 -18.33 12.69 -1.71
C ALA A 438 -18.53 13.56 -0.45
N GLY A 439 -18.27 14.87 -0.52
CA GLY A 439 -18.62 15.84 0.51
C GLY A 439 -17.57 16.08 1.60
N TYR A 440 -16.30 15.71 1.37
CA TYR A 440 -15.21 16.01 2.31
C TYR A 440 -14.87 17.50 2.26
N SER A 441 -15.06 18.22 3.38
CA SER A 441 -14.77 19.66 3.48
C SER A 441 -13.36 20.00 3.03
N ARG A 442 -12.38 19.19 3.43
CA ARG A 442 -10.97 19.37 3.04
C ARG A 442 -10.76 19.37 1.53
N ALA A 443 -11.40 18.45 0.80
CA ALA A 443 -11.26 18.35 -0.65
C ALA A 443 -11.97 19.50 -1.36
N ILE A 444 -13.14 19.93 -0.84
CA ILE A 444 -13.88 21.09 -1.36
C ILE A 444 -13.05 22.37 -1.21
N ASP A 445 -12.49 22.59 -0.02
CA ASP A 445 -11.67 23.76 0.29
C ASP A 445 -10.37 23.77 -0.53
N PHE A 446 -9.74 22.61 -0.66
CA PHE A 446 -8.55 22.45 -1.48
C PHE A 446 -8.85 22.71 -2.96
N ALA A 447 -9.96 22.18 -3.49
CA ALA A 447 -10.39 22.41 -4.86
C ALA A 447 -10.62 23.90 -5.16
N ALA A 448 -11.30 24.60 -4.25
CA ALA A 448 -11.53 26.04 -4.37
C ALA A 448 -10.24 26.86 -4.33
N ALA A 449 -9.34 26.55 -3.39
CA ALA A 449 -8.05 27.24 -3.24
C ALA A 449 -7.13 27.07 -4.46
N HIS A 450 -7.25 25.96 -5.20
CA HIS A 450 -6.42 25.65 -6.36
C HIS A 450 -7.16 25.83 -7.70
N GLY A 451 -8.37 26.40 -7.69
CA GLY A 451 -9.12 26.73 -8.91
C GLY A 451 -9.60 25.52 -9.72
N LEU A 452 -9.76 24.35 -9.08
CA LEU A 452 -10.33 23.17 -9.75
C LEU A 452 -11.80 23.43 -10.07
N GLN A 453 -12.19 23.11 -11.31
CA GLN A 453 -13.56 23.29 -11.77
C GLN A 453 -14.42 22.12 -11.31
N ILE A 454 -15.39 22.39 -10.44
CA ILE A 454 -16.45 21.44 -10.05
C ILE A 454 -17.75 21.96 -10.66
N PRO A 455 -18.28 21.33 -11.73
CA PRO A 455 -19.49 21.84 -12.41
C PRO A 455 -20.73 21.87 -11.53
N MET A 456 -20.81 20.99 -10.53
CA MET A 456 -21.89 20.92 -9.55
C MET A 456 -21.46 21.56 -8.23
N GLN A 457 -22.39 22.14 -7.49
CA GLN A 457 -22.10 22.65 -6.16
C GLN A 457 -21.93 21.48 -5.18
N PRO A 458 -20.73 21.26 -4.60
CA PRO A 458 -20.52 20.15 -3.68
C PRO A 458 -21.21 20.41 -2.33
N SER A 459 -21.65 19.35 -1.67
CA SER A 459 -22.31 19.42 -0.35
C SER A 459 -21.35 18.87 0.71
N ARG A 460 -21.06 19.65 1.76
CA ARG A 460 -20.24 19.20 2.90
C ARG A 460 -20.97 18.17 3.76
N ARG A 461 -20.27 17.14 4.24
CA ARG A 461 -20.84 16.01 4.98
C ARG A 461 -20.07 15.63 6.26
N ASP A 462 -18.94 16.26 6.56
CA ASP A 462 -18.09 16.04 7.74
C ASP A 462 -18.19 17.14 8.80
#